data_AF-A0AAV0L786-F1
#
_entry.id   AF-A0AAV0L786-F1
#
_cell.length_a   1.000
_cell.length_b   1.000
_cell.length_c   1.000
_cell.angle_alpha   90.00
_cell.angle_beta   90.00
_cell.angle_gamma   90.00
#
_symmetry.space_group_name_H-M   'P 1'
#
loop_
_entity.id
_entity.type
_entity.pdbx_description
1 polymer ?
#
loop_
_entity_poly.entity_id
_entity_poly.type
_entity_poly.pdbx_seq_one_letter_code
_entity_poly.pdbx_strand_id
1 'polypeptide(L)'
;MTRYGRVYGSSHEKEVRYQIFKDNAALVDSFNAAGDKPYKLGTNQFADLTNEEFRTTRCRFKGHMCSPQEGSFRYENVSAVPTTMDWRKKGAVTPIKDQGQCGSCWAFSAVGAMEGITQLSTGKLISLSEQELVDCDTKGEDQGCGGGLMDDAFKFIIQNKGLTTETNYPYTAADGSCSAKEGYIRMQRDVSAKEGICGIAMQASYPTA
;
A
#
# COMPACT_ATOMS: atom_id res chain seq x y z
N MET A 1 3.36 21.09 -16.37
CA MET A 1 3.55 20.06 -17.42
C MET A 1 4.94 19.42 -17.37
N THR A 2 6.04 20.15 -17.60
CA THR A 2 7.42 19.60 -17.67
C THR A 2 7.85 18.82 -16.43
N ARG A 3 7.57 19.33 -15.23
CA ARG A 3 7.97 18.69 -13.95
C ARG A 3 7.44 17.26 -13.78
N TYR A 4 6.26 16.96 -14.31
CA TYR A 4 5.57 15.68 -14.15
C TYR A 4 5.32 14.98 -15.50
N GLY A 5 6.07 15.37 -16.55
CA GLY A 5 5.99 14.74 -17.87
C GLY A 5 4.59 14.72 -18.50
N ARG A 6 3.73 15.71 -18.21
CA ARG A 6 2.34 15.71 -18.69
C ARG A 6 2.26 15.92 -20.21
N VAL A 7 1.63 14.97 -20.88
CA VAL A 7 1.27 15.01 -22.31
C VAL A 7 -0.25 14.81 -22.39
N TYR A 8 -0.95 15.68 -23.13
CA TYR A 8 -2.40 15.61 -23.31
C TYR A 8 -2.70 15.35 -24.79
N GLY A 9 -3.71 14.54 -25.07
CA GLY A 9 -4.04 14.06 -26.42
C GLY A 9 -4.67 15.12 -27.31
N SER A 10 -5.16 16.22 -26.74
CA SER A 10 -5.73 17.34 -27.52
C SER A 10 -5.55 18.68 -26.82
N SER A 11 -5.66 19.77 -27.59
CA SER A 11 -5.70 21.14 -27.05
C SER A 11 -6.89 21.34 -26.12
N HIS A 12 -8.02 20.68 -26.39
CA HIS A 12 -9.20 20.74 -25.54
C HIS A 12 -8.94 20.09 -24.17
N GLU A 13 -8.38 18.87 -24.16
CA GLU A 13 -7.98 18.21 -22.90
C GLU A 13 -6.98 19.06 -22.12
N LYS A 14 -5.98 19.63 -22.80
CA LYS A 14 -5.00 20.51 -22.16
C LYS A 14 -5.64 21.70 -21.47
N GLU A 15 -6.65 22.33 -22.09
CA GLU A 15 -7.36 23.46 -21.50
C GLU A 15 -8.16 23.04 -20.26
N VAL A 16 -8.88 21.91 -20.35
CA VAL A 16 -9.61 21.35 -19.20
C VAL A 16 -8.66 21.05 -18.02
N ARG A 17 -7.53 20.39 -18.30
CA ARG A 17 -6.50 20.08 -17.30
C ARG A 17 -5.87 21.32 -16.69
N TYR A 18 -5.66 22.36 -17.50
CA TYR A 18 -5.13 23.63 -17.03
C TYR A 18 -6.11 24.35 -16.09
N GLN A 19 -7.41 24.32 -16.40
CA GLN A 19 -8.41 24.91 -15.53
C GLN A 19 -8.51 24.18 -14.19
N ILE A 20 -8.53 22.85 -14.19
CA ILE A 20 -8.47 22.03 -12.96
C ILE A 20 -7.22 22.37 -12.13
N PHE A 21 -6.07 22.51 -12.79
CA PHE A 21 -4.83 22.90 -12.13
C PHE A 21 -4.92 24.27 -11.46
N LYS A 22 -5.49 25.28 -12.14
CA LYS A 22 -5.69 26.61 -11.56
C LYS A 22 -6.57 26.57 -10.31
N ASP A 23 -7.67 25.81 -10.38
CA ASP A 23 -8.62 25.70 -9.27
C ASP A 23 -7.96 25.01 -8.05
N ASN A 24 -7.20 23.94 -8.28
CA ASN A 24 -6.44 23.26 -7.24
C ASN A 24 -5.30 24.11 -6.68
N ALA A 25 -4.61 24.91 -7.50
CA ALA A 25 -3.58 25.83 -7.04
C ALA A 25 -4.17 26.93 -6.13
N ALA A 26 -5.30 27.51 -6.53
CA ALA A 26 -6.02 28.50 -5.71
C ALA A 26 -6.52 27.89 -4.38
N LEU A 27 -6.94 26.62 -4.39
CA LEU A 27 -7.27 25.89 -3.16
C LEU A 27 -6.04 25.75 -2.24
N VAL A 28 -4.89 25.37 -2.78
CA VAL A 28 -3.64 25.27 -2.00
C VAL A 28 -3.26 26.61 -1.38
N ASP A 29 -3.32 27.69 -2.16
CA ASP A 29 -2.95 29.03 -1.70
C ASP A 29 -3.89 29.55 -0.62
N SER A 30 -5.21 29.44 -0.84
CA SER A 30 -6.22 29.88 0.14
C SER A 30 -6.17 29.07 1.44
N PHE A 31 -6.00 27.75 1.35
CA PHE A 31 -5.84 26.88 2.53
C PHE A 31 -4.59 27.26 3.34
N ASN A 32 -3.46 27.45 2.67
CA ASN A 32 -2.20 27.79 3.35
C ASN A 32 -2.22 29.22 3.92
N ALA A 33 -2.93 30.15 3.29
CA ALA A 33 -3.10 31.52 3.77
C ALA A 33 -3.97 31.59 5.04
N ALA A 34 -4.98 30.73 5.17
CA ALA A 34 -5.82 30.66 6.37
C ALA A 34 -5.01 30.30 7.63
N GLY A 35 -4.01 29.42 7.49
CA GLY A 35 -3.06 29.10 8.56
C GLY A 35 -3.69 28.48 9.82
N ASP A 36 -4.93 27.99 9.72
CA ASP A 36 -5.73 27.48 10.83
C ASP A 36 -5.62 25.96 11.02
N LYS A 37 -4.88 25.28 10.13
CA LYS A 37 -4.67 23.83 10.16
C LYS A 37 -3.23 23.48 10.56
N PRO A 38 -3.03 22.32 11.23
CA PRO A 38 -1.71 21.85 11.62
C PRO A 38 -0.89 21.26 10.46
N TYR A 39 -1.35 21.42 9.21
CA TYR A 39 -0.70 20.93 8.01
C TYR A 39 -0.83 21.95 6.89
N LYS A 40 0.00 21.80 5.85
CA LYS A 40 -0.01 22.62 4.64
C LYS A 40 -0.30 21.75 3.42
N LEU A 41 -0.93 22.35 2.42
CA LEU A 41 -1.08 21.72 1.11
C LEU A 41 0.06 22.14 0.19
N GLY A 42 0.35 21.32 -0.82
CA GLY A 42 1.33 21.63 -1.85
C GLY A 42 0.88 21.07 -3.19
N THR A 43 1.12 21.83 -4.26
CA THR A 43 0.89 21.36 -5.62
C THR A 43 1.79 20.17 -5.92
N ASN A 44 1.23 19.09 -6.46
CA ASN A 44 1.95 17.87 -6.78
C ASN A 44 1.49 17.29 -8.14
N GLN A 45 1.89 16.05 -8.42
CA GLN A 45 1.57 15.36 -9.67
C GLN A 45 0.08 15.05 -9.88
N PHE A 46 -0.80 15.40 -8.94
CA PHE A 46 -2.25 15.21 -9.04
C PHE A 46 -3.01 16.52 -9.21
N ALA A 47 -2.31 17.66 -9.29
CA ALA A 47 -2.93 18.97 -9.31
C ALA A 47 -3.81 19.23 -10.54
N ASP A 48 -3.69 18.47 -11.62
CA ASP A 48 -4.52 18.55 -12.83
C ASP A 48 -5.66 17.50 -12.87
N LEU A 49 -5.93 16.83 -11.75
CA LEU A 49 -7.03 15.87 -11.59
C LEU A 49 -8.13 16.45 -10.71
N THR A 50 -9.37 16.07 -11.00
CA THR A 50 -10.47 16.24 -10.06
C THR A 50 -10.37 15.19 -8.94
N ASN A 51 -11.06 15.43 -7.83
CA ASN A 51 -11.13 14.45 -6.73
C ASN A 51 -11.78 13.13 -7.21
N GLU A 52 -12.76 13.21 -8.10
CA GLU A 52 -13.40 12.03 -8.68
C GLU A 52 -12.42 11.19 -9.52
N GLU A 53 -11.67 11.83 -10.43
CA GLU A 53 -10.63 11.16 -11.23
C GLU A 53 -9.56 10.53 -10.34
N PHE A 54 -9.15 11.23 -9.28
CA PHE A 54 -8.18 10.72 -8.32
C PHE A 54 -8.71 9.46 -7.61
N ARG A 55 -9.93 9.52 -7.06
CA ARG A 55 -10.51 8.40 -6.29
C ARG A 55 -10.80 7.19 -7.16
N THR A 56 -11.32 7.39 -8.36
CA THR A 56 -11.69 6.30 -9.29
C THR A 56 -10.48 5.57 -9.86
N THR A 57 -9.30 6.17 -9.86
CA THR A 57 -8.08 5.52 -10.37
C THR A 57 -7.17 4.97 -9.27
N ARG A 58 -7.21 5.55 -8.05
CA ARG A 58 -6.23 5.23 -7.00
C ARG A 58 -6.82 4.72 -5.69
N CYS A 59 -8.06 5.05 -5.38
CA CYS A 59 -8.69 4.74 -4.09
C CYS A 59 -9.71 3.61 -4.22
N ARG A 60 -9.25 2.42 -4.63
CA ARG A 60 -10.08 1.23 -4.85
C ARG A 60 -10.00 0.23 -3.68
N PHE A 61 -9.95 0.73 -2.43
CA PHE A 61 -10.08 -0.17 -1.28
C PHE A 61 -11.51 -0.70 -1.18
N LYS A 62 -11.69 -2.02 -1.15
CA LYS A 62 -13.02 -2.68 -1.09
C LYS A 62 -13.43 -3.02 0.32
N GLY A 63 -13.23 -2.08 1.24
CA GLY A 63 -13.58 -2.25 2.65
C GLY A 63 -15.02 -2.71 2.83
N HIS A 64 -15.21 -3.81 3.53
CA HIS A 64 -16.47 -4.14 4.20
C HIS A 64 -16.39 -3.66 5.66
N MET A 65 -17.54 -3.54 6.35
CA MET A 65 -17.52 -3.25 7.78
C MET A 65 -16.66 -4.31 8.49
N CYS A 66 -15.60 -3.87 9.17
CA CYS A 66 -14.79 -4.74 10.00
C CYS A 66 -15.70 -5.42 11.02
N SER A 67 -15.99 -6.71 10.82
CA SER A 67 -16.58 -7.51 11.88
C SER A 67 -15.52 -7.67 12.96
N PRO A 68 -15.82 -7.41 14.25
CA PRO A 68 -14.90 -7.72 15.33
C PRO A 68 -14.76 -9.24 15.40
N GLN A 69 -13.87 -9.81 14.60
CA GLN A 69 -13.39 -11.15 14.84
C GLN A 69 -12.42 -11.04 16.01
N GLU A 70 -12.77 -11.69 17.12
CA GLU A 70 -11.85 -11.93 18.24
C GLU A 70 -10.72 -12.86 17.78
N GLY A 71 -9.74 -12.30 17.08
CA GLY A 71 -8.45 -12.95 16.98
C GLY A 71 -7.79 -12.91 18.36
N SER A 72 -7.19 -14.01 18.82
CA SER A 72 -6.35 -13.97 20.01
C SER A 72 -5.08 -13.17 19.69
N PHE A 73 -5.16 -11.86 19.84
CA PHE A 73 -4.00 -11.00 19.79
C PHE A 73 -3.15 -11.28 21.03
N ARG A 74 -2.04 -12.02 20.84
CA ARG A 74 -1.05 -12.20 21.90
C ARG A 74 -0.18 -10.96 21.94
N TYR A 75 -0.47 -10.07 22.88
CA TYR A 75 0.63 -9.34 23.49
C TYR A 75 1.58 -10.39 24.09
N GLU A 76 2.87 -10.26 23.84
CA GLU A 76 3.84 -10.67 24.86
C GLU A 76 3.59 -9.82 26.13
N ASN A 77 4.23 -10.08 27.25
CA ASN A 77 3.99 -9.26 28.45
C ASN A 77 4.55 -7.82 28.23
N VAL A 78 3.81 -6.96 27.52
CA VAL A 78 4.23 -5.62 27.12
C VAL A 78 4.02 -4.70 28.31
N SER A 79 5.08 -4.51 29.09
CA SER A 79 5.07 -3.66 30.28
C SER A 79 5.35 -2.19 29.98
N ALA A 80 5.94 -1.87 28.80
CA ALA A 80 6.27 -0.51 28.41
C ALA A 80 6.20 -0.33 26.89
N VAL A 81 5.36 0.61 26.43
CA VAL A 81 5.30 1.07 25.04
C VAL A 81 5.98 2.45 24.98
N PRO A 82 6.93 2.67 24.06
CA PRO A 82 7.58 3.98 23.94
C PRO A 82 6.59 5.04 23.47
N THR A 83 6.79 6.28 23.91
CA THR A 83 5.95 7.44 23.53
C THR A 83 6.03 7.78 22.04
N THR A 84 7.09 7.32 21.36
CA THR A 84 7.27 7.48 19.92
C THR A 84 7.89 6.22 19.32
N MET A 85 7.42 5.80 18.15
CA MET A 85 8.01 4.71 17.37
C MET A 85 8.16 5.13 15.91
N ASP A 86 9.32 4.84 15.32
CA ASP A 86 9.58 5.07 13.90
C ASP A 86 10.28 3.85 13.29
N TRP A 87 9.52 2.98 12.63
CA TRP A 87 10.03 1.76 12.00
C TRP A 87 11.03 2.03 10.87
N ARG A 88 11.03 3.22 10.27
CA ARG A 88 12.04 3.61 9.26
C ARG A 88 13.42 3.69 9.89
N LYS A 89 13.52 4.25 11.10
CA LYS A 89 14.76 4.30 11.89
C LYS A 89 15.21 2.92 12.38
N LYS A 90 14.32 1.93 12.32
CA LYS A 90 14.61 0.52 12.62
C LYS A 90 14.95 -0.30 11.38
N GLY A 91 14.98 0.34 10.20
CA GLY A 91 15.26 -0.33 8.93
C GLY A 91 14.15 -1.24 8.42
N ALA A 92 12.93 -1.15 8.97
CA ALA A 92 11.78 -2.01 8.65
C ALA A 92 10.81 -1.39 7.64
N VAL A 93 11.29 -0.44 6.83
CA VAL A 93 10.47 0.25 5.81
C VAL A 93 11.33 0.45 4.56
N THR A 94 10.85 -0.04 3.43
CA THR A 94 11.47 0.15 2.11
C THR A 94 11.32 1.60 1.62
N PRO A 95 12.05 2.01 0.55
CA PRO A 95 11.81 3.29 -0.10
C PRO A 95 10.36 3.44 -0.58
N ILE A 96 9.89 4.68 -0.65
CA ILE A 96 8.53 5.00 -1.12
C ILE A 96 8.37 4.53 -2.58
N LYS A 97 7.26 3.84 -2.86
CA LYS A 97 6.85 3.38 -4.20
C LYS A 97 5.66 4.21 -4.73
N ASP A 98 5.29 4.04 -6.01
CA ASP A 98 4.16 4.74 -6.66
C ASP A 98 3.22 3.76 -7.37
N GLN A 99 1.96 3.72 -6.96
CA GLN A 99 0.91 2.87 -7.56
C GLN A 99 0.43 3.36 -8.94
N GLY A 100 0.89 4.52 -9.41
CA GLY A 100 0.49 5.07 -10.70
C GLY A 100 -1.01 5.36 -10.79
N GLN A 101 -1.65 4.87 -11.86
CA GLN A 101 -3.08 5.04 -12.15
C GLN A 101 -3.90 3.78 -11.80
N CYS A 102 -3.31 2.85 -11.04
CA CYS A 102 -3.91 1.57 -10.68
C CYS A 102 -4.45 1.61 -9.24
N GLY A 103 -5.64 1.07 -9.01
CA GLY A 103 -6.28 0.99 -7.70
C GLY A 103 -5.70 -0.09 -6.77
N SER A 104 -4.38 -0.24 -6.74
CA SER A 104 -3.65 -1.31 -6.04
C SER A 104 -3.09 -0.89 -4.68
N CYS A 105 -3.62 0.18 -4.06
CA CYS A 105 -3.18 0.62 -2.74
C CYS A 105 -3.24 -0.48 -1.66
N TRP A 106 -4.18 -1.42 -1.81
CA TRP A 106 -4.31 -2.62 -0.97
C TRP A 106 -3.07 -3.52 -1.06
N ALA A 107 -2.53 -3.73 -2.26
CA ALA A 107 -1.34 -4.54 -2.50
C ALA A 107 -0.09 -3.89 -1.89
N PHE A 108 0.11 -2.58 -2.10
CA PHE A 108 1.22 -1.82 -1.47
C PHE A 108 1.14 -1.85 0.06
N SER A 109 -0.07 -1.76 0.62
CA SER A 109 -0.28 -1.82 2.07
C SER A 109 0.09 -3.20 2.64
N ALA A 110 -0.38 -4.28 1.99
CA ALA A 110 -0.05 -5.65 2.38
C ALA A 110 1.46 -5.93 2.24
N VAL A 111 2.06 -5.57 1.10
CA VAL A 111 3.49 -5.73 0.85
C VAL A 111 4.32 -4.94 1.87
N GLY A 112 4.00 -3.67 2.16
CA GLY A 112 4.74 -2.89 3.15
C GLY A 112 4.74 -3.54 4.55
N ALA A 113 3.62 -4.14 4.96
CA ALA A 113 3.54 -4.89 6.21
C ALA A 113 4.40 -6.17 6.18
N MET A 114 4.36 -6.90 5.06
CA MET A 114 5.19 -8.10 4.81
C MET A 114 6.70 -7.80 4.84
N GLU A 115 7.10 -6.68 4.23
CA GLU A 115 8.49 -6.24 4.18
C GLU A 115 8.99 -5.88 5.58
N GLY A 116 8.19 -5.12 6.34
CA GLY A 116 8.51 -4.72 7.71
C GLY A 116 8.65 -5.93 8.64
N ILE A 117 7.71 -6.87 8.59
CA ILE A 117 7.76 -8.07 9.44
C ILE A 117 8.91 -9.01 9.04
N THR A 118 9.25 -9.07 7.75
CA THR A 118 10.43 -9.81 7.26
C THR A 118 11.73 -9.21 7.81
N GLN A 119 11.86 -7.87 7.80
CA GLN A 119 13.01 -7.21 8.43
C GLN A 119 13.10 -7.55 9.92
N LEU A 120 11.99 -7.48 10.66
CA LEU A 120 12.00 -7.69 12.11
C LEU A 120 12.33 -9.13 12.50
N SER A 121 11.91 -10.10 11.69
CA SER A 121 12.12 -11.52 11.97
C SER A 121 13.44 -12.07 11.44
N THR A 122 13.97 -11.52 10.35
CA THR A 122 15.16 -12.07 9.66
C THR A 122 16.35 -11.12 9.65
N GLY A 123 16.15 -9.85 9.99
CA GLY A 123 17.15 -8.78 9.84
C GLY A 123 17.39 -8.33 8.41
N LYS A 124 16.60 -8.81 7.43
CA LYS A 124 16.76 -8.49 6.00
C LYS A 124 15.56 -7.73 5.46
N LEU A 125 15.82 -6.55 4.91
CA LEU A 125 14.81 -5.72 4.28
C LEU A 125 14.79 -6.05 2.79
N ILE A 126 13.74 -6.73 2.35
CA ILE A 126 13.59 -7.23 0.99
C ILE A 126 12.38 -6.54 0.38
N SER A 127 12.55 -5.88 -0.77
CA SER A 127 11.42 -5.30 -1.51
C SER A 127 10.64 -6.41 -2.21
N LEU A 128 9.35 -6.55 -1.90
CA LEU A 128 8.46 -7.57 -2.47
C LEU A 128 7.62 -6.98 -3.61
N SER A 129 7.09 -7.86 -4.45
CA SER A 129 6.31 -7.48 -5.62
C SER A 129 4.85 -7.21 -5.28
N GLU A 130 4.42 -5.96 -5.45
CA GLU A 130 2.99 -5.64 -5.49
C GLU A 130 2.30 -6.20 -6.73
N GLN A 131 3.04 -6.33 -7.85
CA GLN A 131 2.48 -6.81 -9.11
C GLN A 131 2.05 -8.27 -9.03
N GLU A 132 2.75 -9.11 -8.28
CA GLU A 132 2.32 -10.49 -8.04
C GLU A 132 0.95 -10.53 -7.38
N LEU A 133 0.68 -9.67 -6.38
CA LEU A 133 -0.67 -9.57 -5.80
C LEU A 133 -1.68 -9.07 -6.83
N VAL A 134 -1.35 -8.02 -7.58
CA VAL A 134 -2.25 -7.46 -8.61
C VAL A 134 -2.65 -8.51 -9.65
N ASP A 135 -1.72 -9.35 -10.10
CA ASP A 135 -1.95 -10.31 -11.19
C ASP A 135 -2.49 -11.66 -10.70
N CYS A 136 -2.05 -12.12 -9.52
CA CYS A 136 -2.31 -13.49 -9.04
C CYS A 136 -3.37 -13.57 -7.94
N ASP A 137 -3.56 -12.51 -7.16
CA ASP A 137 -4.62 -12.44 -6.15
C ASP A 137 -5.89 -11.82 -6.74
N THR A 138 -6.47 -12.54 -7.70
CA THR A 138 -7.67 -12.13 -8.45
C THR A 138 -8.87 -13.01 -8.17
N LYS A 139 -8.74 -13.92 -7.19
CA LYS A 139 -9.82 -14.83 -6.78
C LYS A 139 -10.49 -14.26 -5.53
N GLY A 140 -11.79 -13.99 -5.62
CA GLY A 140 -12.56 -13.48 -4.48
C GLY A 140 -12.82 -11.99 -4.59
N GLU A 141 -12.46 -11.24 -3.56
CA GLU A 141 -12.76 -9.80 -3.45
C GLU A 141 -11.76 -8.94 -4.23
N ASP A 142 -10.51 -9.39 -4.30
CA ASP A 142 -9.41 -8.68 -4.94
C ASP A 142 -9.51 -8.79 -6.47
N GLN A 143 -9.37 -7.65 -7.15
CA GLN A 143 -9.55 -7.52 -8.60
C GLN A 143 -8.46 -6.60 -9.19
N GLY A 144 -7.20 -6.83 -8.80
CA GLY A 144 -6.05 -6.07 -9.31
C GLY A 144 -6.22 -4.54 -9.14
N CYS A 145 -6.17 -3.81 -10.25
CA CYS A 145 -6.39 -2.37 -10.31
C CYS A 145 -7.84 -1.95 -10.03
N GLY A 146 -8.79 -2.87 -10.13
CA GLY A 146 -10.19 -2.69 -9.72
C GLY A 146 -10.37 -2.62 -8.20
N GLY A 147 -9.34 -2.96 -7.42
CA GLY A 147 -9.33 -2.82 -5.97
C GLY A 147 -9.35 -4.13 -5.21
N GLY A 148 -9.05 -4.03 -3.91
CA GLY A 148 -8.90 -5.18 -3.03
C GLY A 148 -8.76 -4.84 -1.55
N LEU A 149 -8.38 -5.84 -0.76
CA LEU A 149 -8.31 -5.88 0.69
C LEU A 149 -6.98 -6.48 1.15
N MET A 150 -6.31 -5.81 2.10
CA MET A 150 -5.05 -6.31 2.66
C MET A 150 -5.19 -7.70 3.31
N ASP A 151 -6.33 -7.98 3.94
CA ASP A 151 -6.56 -9.27 4.60
C ASP A 151 -6.68 -10.42 3.61
N ASP A 152 -7.19 -10.16 2.40
CA ASP A 152 -7.26 -11.19 1.35
C ASP A 152 -5.88 -11.41 0.74
N ALA A 153 -5.16 -10.31 0.46
CA ALA A 153 -3.74 -10.36 0.12
C ALA A 153 -2.92 -11.20 1.11
N PHE A 154 -3.08 -11.01 2.42
CA PHE A 154 -2.35 -11.83 3.39
C PHE A 154 -2.72 -13.33 3.31
N LYS A 155 -4.00 -13.68 3.07
CA LYS A 155 -4.41 -15.08 2.85
C LYS A 155 -3.78 -15.65 1.60
N PHE A 156 -3.78 -14.89 0.50
CA PHE A 156 -3.11 -15.27 -0.73
C PHE A 156 -1.64 -15.55 -0.47
N ILE A 157 -0.92 -14.64 0.19
CA ILE A 157 0.51 -14.80 0.48
C ILE A 157 0.77 -16.06 1.30
N ILE A 158 -0.10 -16.39 2.27
CA ILE A 158 0.01 -17.63 3.05
C ILE A 158 -0.17 -18.86 2.15
N GLN A 159 -1.19 -18.87 1.28
CA GLN A 159 -1.48 -19.98 0.38
C GLN A 159 -0.41 -20.15 -0.70
N ASN A 160 0.08 -19.04 -1.24
CA ASN A 160 1.17 -18.94 -2.21
C ASN A 160 2.54 -19.24 -1.58
N LYS A 161 2.61 -19.38 -0.25
CA LYS A 161 3.83 -19.59 0.52
C LYS A 161 4.87 -18.50 0.26
N GLY A 162 4.42 -17.25 0.21
CA GLY A 162 5.25 -16.07 0.02
C GLY A 162 4.88 -15.20 -1.16
N LEU A 163 5.72 -14.18 -1.37
CA LEU A 163 5.80 -13.39 -2.59
C LEU A 163 7.22 -13.46 -3.15
N THR A 164 7.35 -13.18 -4.44
CA THR A 164 8.59 -12.86 -5.13
C THR A 164 9.04 -11.42 -4.83
N THR A 165 10.24 -11.08 -5.27
CA THR A 165 10.81 -9.75 -5.10
C THR A 165 10.33 -8.78 -6.18
N GLU A 166 10.33 -7.49 -5.86
CA GLU A 166 10.04 -6.43 -6.85
C GLU A 166 10.96 -6.52 -8.07
N THR A 167 12.23 -6.93 -7.90
CA THR A 167 13.16 -7.11 -9.01
C THR A 167 12.78 -8.26 -9.94
N ASN A 168 12.19 -9.33 -9.41
CA ASN A 168 11.81 -10.51 -10.19
C ASN A 168 10.45 -10.34 -10.88
N TYR A 169 9.56 -9.55 -10.29
CA TYR A 169 8.24 -9.25 -10.84
C TYR A 169 7.93 -7.75 -10.65
N PRO A 170 8.48 -6.89 -11.53
CA PRO A 170 8.38 -5.45 -11.38
C PRO A 170 6.95 -4.93 -11.51
N TYR A 171 6.66 -3.85 -10.79
CA TYR A 171 5.39 -3.15 -10.86
C TYR A 171 5.16 -2.43 -12.19
N THR A 172 3.99 -2.65 -12.78
CA THR A 172 3.60 -2.13 -14.10
C THR A 172 2.39 -1.19 -14.06
N ALA A 173 1.75 -1.03 -12.90
CA ALA A 173 0.56 -0.20 -12.70
C ALA A 173 -0.62 -0.56 -13.62
N ALA A 174 -0.76 -1.83 -13.98
CA ALA A 174 -1.84 -2.38 -14.79
C ALA A 174 -2.12 -3.83 -14.40
N ASP A 175 -3.30 -4.32 -14.75
CA ASP A 175 -3.64 -5.73 -14.61
C ASP A 175 -2.86 -6.55 -15.66
N GLY A 176 -2.15 -7.56 -15.19
CA GLY A 176 -1.41 -8.52 -16.00
C GLY A 176 -1.97 -9.93 -15.90
N SER A 177 -1.30 -10.86 -16.57
CA SER A 177 -1.54 -12.29 -16.37
C SER A 177 -0.61 -12.81 -15.30
N CYS A 178 -1.12 -13.58 -14.33
CA CYS A 178 -0.31 -14.20 -13.28
C CYS A 178 0.81 -15.05 -13.90
N SER A 179 2.04 -14.58 -13.76
CA SER A 179 3.24 -15.24 -14.29
C SER A 179 4.20 -15.73 -13.19
N ALA A 180 3.76 -15.65 -11.93
CA ALA A 180 4.56 -16.04 -10.79
C ALA A 180 4.92 -17.52 -10.84
N LYS A 181 6.22 -17.81 -10.78
CA LYS A 181 6.75 -19.14 -10.50
C LYS A 181 7.04 -19.17 -9.00
N GLU A 182 6.22 -19.90 -8.23
CA GLU A 182 6.31 -20.15 -6.77
C GLU A 182 7.04 -19.09 -5.90
N GLY A 183 6.33 -18.47 -4.95
CA GLY A 183 6.85 -17.39 -4.08
C GLY A 183 8.20 -17.69 -3.42
N TYR A 184 9.11 -16.70 -3.43
CA TYR A 184 10.47 -16.82 -2.90
C TYR A 184 10.52 -16.80 -1.35
N ILE A 185 9.48 -16.30 -0.66
CA ILE A 185 9.42 -16.22 0.80
C ILE A 185 8.55 -17.32 1.41
N ARG A 186 9.14 -18.47 1.73
CA ARG A 186 8.43 -19.58 2.38
C ARG A 186 8.02 -19.23 3.81
N MET A 187 6.77 -18.81 4.01
CA MET A 187 6.13 -18.75 5.32
C MET A 187 5.41 -20.07 5.63
N GLN A 188 5.68 -20.65 6.80
CA GLN A 188 5.03 -21.88 7.27
C GLN A 188 4.33 -21.61 8.61
N ARG A 189 3.04 -21.96 8.71
CA ARG A 189 2.28 -21.95 9.98
C ARG A 189 2.58 -23.23 10.78
N ASP A 190 2.47 -23.14 12.11
CA ASP A 190 2.51 -24.28 13.04
C ASP A 190 3.80 -25.12 13.02
N VAL A 191 4.96 -24.47 12.87
CA VAL A 191 6.26 -25.13 13.00
C VAL A 191 6.57 -25.40 14.47
N SER A 192 6.97 -26.63 14.80
CA SER A 192 7.28 -27.10 16.15
C SER A 192 8.55 -26.50 16.78
N ALA A 193 9.25 -25.62 16.05
CA ALA A 193 10.45 -24.94 16.52
C ALA A 193 10.07 -23.84 17.54
N LYS A 194 10.72 -23.85 18.70
CA LYS A 194 10.50 -22.83 19.76
C LYS A 194 10.98 -21.43 19.37
N GLU A 195 11.79 -21.33 18.32
CA GLU A 195 12.27 -20.09 17.73
C GLU A 195 12.27 -20.27 16.20
N GLY A 196 11.43 -19.49 15.49
CA GLY A 196 11.34 -19.58 14.04
C GLY A 196 10.06 -18.98 13.43
N ILE A 197 10.28 -17.90 12.68
CA ILE A 197 9.45 -17.36 11.57
C ILE A 197 8.14 -16.67 11.96
N CYS A 198 7.99 -15.44 11.47
CA CYS A 198 6.98 -14.47 11.88
C CYS A 198 5.56 -14.87 11.48
N GLY A 199 4.65 -14.89 12.45
CA GLY A 199 3.21 -14.86 12.20
C GLY A 199 2.79 -13.43 11.86
N ILE A 200 2.03 -13.25 10.78
CA ILE A 200 1.35 -11.99 10.48
C ILE A 200 0.01 -12.04 11.20
N ALA A 201 -0.17 -11.11 12.14
CA ALA A 201 -1.48 -10.85 12.71
C ALA A 201 -2.36 -10.26 11.59
N MET A 202 -3.44 -10.96 11.26
CA MET A 202 -4.41 -10.57 10.22
C MET A 202 -5.25 -9.35 10.61
N GLN A 203 -4.99 -8.73 11.77
CA GLN A 203 -5.71 -7.58 12.27
C GLN A 203 -4.71 -6.60 12.88
N ALA A 204 -4.84 -5.32 12.51
CA ALA A 204 -4.14 -4.24 13.18
C ALA A 204 -4.78 -4.02 14.55
N SER A 205 -4.03 -4.28 15.63
CA SER A 205 -4.40 -3.90 16.98
C SER A 205 -3.46 -2.79 17.47
N TYR A 206 -4.01 -1.84 18.20
CA TYR A 206 -3.27 -0.82 18.92
C TYR A 206 -3.51 -1.03 20.42
N PRO A 207 -2.52 -0.79 21.28
CA PRO A 207 -2.73 -0.82 22.72
C PRO A 207 -3.82 0.19 23.08
N THR A 208 -4.94 -0.28 23.63
CA THR A 208 -5.88 0.58 24.36
C THR A 208 -5.42 0.63 25.80
N ALA A 209 -5.25 1.85 26.33
CA ALA A 209 -4.88 2.10 27.72
C ALA A 209 -5.88 1.52 28.72
#